data_AF-A0A0J7Z7Y1-F1
#
_entry.id   AF-A0A0J7Z7Y1-F1
#
_cell.length_a   1.000
_cell.length_b   1.000
_cell.length_c   1.000
_cell.angle_alpha   90.00
_cell.angle_beta   90.00
_cell.angle_gamma   90.00
#
_symmetry.space_group_name_H-M   'P 1'
#
loop_
_entity.id
_entity.type
_entity.pdbx_description
1 polymer ?
#
loop_
_entity_poly.entity_id
_entity_poly.type
_entity_poly.pdbx_seq_one_letter_code
_entity_poly.pdbx_strand_id
1 'polypeptide(L)'
;MLKRAFAVAGLVVAGTIVPLATATPASATAAQCTGVLKSYGLYTIGPKTKIACGWFALPGKTPHPECWSGLMRLGVRQEHALKACSWA
;
A
#
# COMPACT_ATOMS: atom_id res chain seq x y z
N MET A 1 -1.22 10.95 34.17
CA MET A 1 -0.01 11.76 33.94
C MET A 1 1.21 11.02 34.51
N LEU A 2 2.18 10.64 33.66
CA LEU A 2 3.62 10.42 33.92
C LEU A 2 4.25 9.99 32.57
N LYS A 3 4.74 10.85 31.66
CA LYS A 3 5.93 11.73 31.64
C LYS A 3 7.27 10.98 31.63
N ARG A 4 7.78 10.75 30.41
CA ARG A 4 9.18 10.67 29.91
C ARG A 4 10.22 9.92 30.75
N ALA A 5 10.86 8.91 30.16
CA ALA A 5 12.26 8.57 30.46
C ALA A 5 12.96 8.08 29.18
N PHE A 6 14.02 8.80 28.83
CA PHE A 6 15.01 8.42 27.83
C PHE A 6 15.72 7.13 28.26
N ALA A 7 15.95 6.22 27.33
CA ALA A 7 17.00 5.21 27.45
C ALA A 7 17.67 5.04 26.09
N VAL A 8 18.63 5.92 25.82
CA VAL A 8 19.70 5.68 24.86
C VAL A 8 20.70 4.75 25.55
N ALA A 9 20.74 3.49 25.13
CA ALA A 9 21.78 2.51 25.42
C ALA A 9 21.64 1.41 24.35
N GLY A 10 22.64 0.94 23.61
CA GLY A 10 24.04 1.27 23.45
C GLY A 10 24.48 0.55 22.15
N LEU A 11 25.61 0.97 21.57
CA LEU A 11 26.16 0.40 20.34
C LEU A 11 26.45 -1.11 20.47
N VAL A 12 25.89 -1.93 19.58
CA VAL A 12 26.53 -3.17 19.12
C VAL A 12 26.39 -3.22 17.60
N VAL A 13 27.48 -2.90 16.90
CA VAL A 13 27.65 -3.24 15.48
C VAL A 13 27.86 -4.74 15.42
N ALA A 14 26.75 -5.49 15.41
CA ALA A 14 26.73 -6.79 14.78
C ALA A 14 26.24 -6.53 13.37
N GLY A 15 27.06 -6.90 12.37
CA GLY A 15 26.70 -6.88 10.95
C GLY A 15 25.49 -7.78 10.71
N THR A 16 24.31 -7.27 11.04
CA THR A 16 23.07 -7.80 10.56
C THR A 16 22.94 -7.17 9.18
N ILE A 17 22.89 -8.03 8.18
CA ILE A 17 22.09 -7.78 6.99
C ILE A 17 20.71 -7.39 7.49
N VAL A 18 20.54 -6.12 7.87
CA VAL A 18 19.24 -5.48 7.91
C VAL A 18 18.73 -5.82 6.53
N PRO A 19 17.64 -6.59 6.38
CA PRO A 19 16.91 -6.50 5.15
C PRO A 19 16.59 -5.01 5.16
N LEU A 20 17.37 -4.24 4.38
CA LEU A 20 16.91 -3.05 3.74
C LEU A 20 15.56 -3.51 3.28
N ALA A 21 14.55 -3.15 4.06
CA ALA A 21 13.18 -3.34 3.72
C ALA A 21 13.10 -2.43 2.51
N THR A 22 13.47 -3.02 1.38
CA THR A 22 13.04 -2.66 0.08
C THR A 22 11.54 -2.86 0.23
N ALA A 23 10.89 -1.88 0.85
CA ALA A 23 9.61 -1.42 0.39
C ALA A 23 9.89 -1.08 -1.07
N THR A 24 9.90 -2.14 -1.89
CA THR A 24 9.83 -2.03 -3.31
C THR A 24 8.67 -1.08 -3.53
N PRO A 25 8.79 -0.11 -4.44
CA PRO A 25 7.74 0.86 -4.64
C PRO A 25 6.36 0.18 -4.77
N ALA A 26 6.31 -1.06 -5.29
CA ALA A 26 5.13 -1.93 -5.37
C ALA A 26 4.38 -2.11 -4.04
N SER A 27 5.12 -2.22 -2.93
CA SER A 27 4.54 -2.41 -1.59
C SER A 27 3.97 -1.10 -1.03
N ALA A 28 4.61 0.03 -1.32
CA ALA A 28 4.14 1.34 -0.88
C ALA A 28 2.89 1.76 -1.65
N THR A 29 2.86 1.56 -2.96
CA THR A 29 1.68 1.87 -3.77
C THR A 29 0.53 0.90 -3.56
N ALA A 30 0.81 -0.40 -3.34
CA ALA A 30 -0.24 -1.32 -2.93
C ALA A 30 -0.87 -0.92 -1.59
N ALA A 31 -0.07 -0.40 -0.66
CA ALA A 31 -0.57 0.13 0.61
C ALA A 31 -1.44 1.38 0.43
N GLN A 32 -1.07 2.29 -0.47
CA GLN A 32 -1.87 3.49 -0.79
C GLN A 32 -3.21 3.13 -1.45
N CYS A 33 -3.17 2.28 -2.48
CA CYS A 33 -4.36 1.80 -3.18
C CYS A 33 -5.33 1.07 -2.24
N THR A 34 -4.81 0.14 -1.42
CA THR A 34 -5.64 -0.55 -0.42
C THR A 34 -6.10 0.37 0.71
N GLY A 35 -5.30 1.40 1.04
CA GLY A 35 -5.68 2.46 1.97
C GLY A 35 -6.89 3.25 1.50
N VAL A 36 -6.90 3.68 0.23
CA VAL A 36 -8.05 4.37 -0.39
C VAL A 36 -9.31 3.50 -0.33
N LEU A 37 -9.19 2.21 -0.68
CA LEU A 37 -10.32 1.28 -0.60
C LEU A 37 -10.81 1.08 0.84
N LYS A 38 -9.90 1.03 1.81
CA LYS A 38 -10.22 0.90 3.23
C LYS A 38 -10.88 2.17 3.78
N SER A 39 -10.52 3.36 3.28
CA SER A 39 -11.16 4.62 3.64
C SER A 39 -12.65 4.69 3.25
N TYR A 40 -13.08 3.94 2.23
CA TYR A 40 -14.50 3.81 1.90
C TYR A 40 -15.27 2.93 2.89
N GLY A 41 -14.61 2.08 3.69
CA GLY A 41 -15.24 1.22 4.69
C GLY A 41 -16.10 0.06 4.16
N LEU A 42 -16.35 0.02 2.84
CA LEU A 42 -17.24 -0.95 2.18
C LEU A 42 -16.50 -2.16 1.61
N TYR A 43 -15.17 -2.13 1.55
CA TYR A 43 -14.36 -3.14 0.86
C TYR A 43 -13.46 -3.93 1.80
N THR A 44 -13.54 -5.25 1.70
CA THR A 44 -12.62 -6.15 2.41
C THR A 44 -11.29 -6.22 1.65
N ILE A 45 -10.21 -5.76 2.28
CA ILE A 45 -8.87 -5.82 1.69
C ILE A 45 -8.33 -7.24 1.86
N GLY A 46 -8.30 -7.99 0.77
CA GLY A 46 -7.78 -9.35 0.72
C GLY A 46 -6.51 -9.47 -0.13
N PRO A 47 -5.95 -10.69 -0.24
CA PRO A 47 -4.81 -10.96 -1.12
C PRO A 47 -5.11 -10.61 -2.58
N LYS A 48 -6.34 -10.82 -3.06
CA LYS A 48 -6.74 -10.44 -4.43
C LYS A 48 -6.70 -8.92 -4.64
N THR A 49 -7.15 -8.13 -3.65
CA THR A 49 -7.09 -6.67 -3.68
C THR A 49 -5.64 -6.19 -3.71
N LYS A 50 -4.76 -6.81 -2.92
CA LYS A 50 -3.32 -6.51 -2.92
C LYS A 50 -2.64 -6.82 -4.27
N ILE A 51 -3.03 -7.92 -4.92
CA ILE A 51 -2.54 -8.28 -6.25
C ILE A 51 -2.99 -7.24 -7.28
N ALA A 52 -4.27 -6.84 -7.27
CA ALA A 52 -4.78 -5.81 -8.17
C ALA A 52 -4.10 -4.45 -7.95
N CYS A 53 -3.91 -4.06 -6.69
CA CYS A 53 -3.16 -2.86 -6.32
C CYS A 53 -1.63 -2.96 -6.52
N GLY A 54 -1.11 -4.12 -6.97
CA GLY A 54 0.30 -4.30 -7.29
C GLY A 54 0.71 -3.73 -8.65
N TRP A 55 -0.26 -3.30 -9.46
CA TRP A 55 -0.04 -2.64 -10.74
C TRP A 55 0.10 -1.13 -10.56
N PHE A 56 1.25 -0.60 -10.96
CA PHE A 56 1.58 0.80 -10.76
C PHE A 56 0.75 1.76 -11.60
N ALA A 57 0.42 2.93 -11.05
CA ALA A 57 -0.12 4.01 -11.85
C ALA A 57 0.85 4.37 -13.00
N LEU A 58 0.29 4.55 -14.18
CA LEU A 58 0.99 5.09 -15.33
C LEU A 58 1.34 6.59 -15.08
N PRO A 59 2.33 7.14 -15.79
CA PRO A 59 2.69 8.56 -15.66
C PRO A 59 1.46 9.47 -15.78
N GLY A 60 1.45 10.54 -14.98
CA GLY A 60 0.31 11.45 -14.88
C GLY A 60 -0.83 10.97 -13.97
N LYS A 61 -0.57 10.01 -13.05
CA LYS A 61 -1.58 9.39 -12.16
C LYS A 61 -2.69 8.68 -12.93
N THR A 62 -2.36 8.13 -14.09
CA THR A 62 -3.32 7.38 -14.90
C THR A 62 -3.44 5.96 -14.33
N PRO A 63 -4.63 5.48 -13.95
CA PRO A 63 -4.78 4.16 -13.35
C PRO A 63 -4.43 3.06 -14.36
N HIS A 64 -3.66 2.06 -13.92
CA HIS A 64 -3.33 0.92 -14.76
C HIS A 64 -4.59 0.09 -15.11
N PRO A 65 -4.76 -0.35 -16.37
CA PRO A 65 -5.91 -1.14 -16.77
C PRO A 65 -6.01 -2.49 -16.05
N GLU A 66 -4.89 -3.08 -15.63
CA GLU A 66 -4.94 -4.30 -14.79
C GLU A 66 -5.34 -3.99 -13.33
N CYS A 67 -4.97 -2.82 -12.81
CA CYS A 67 -5.39 -2.41 -11.47
C CYS A 67 -6.90 -2.22 -11.40
N TRP A 68 -7.46 -1.38 -12.28
CA TRP A 68 -8.88 -1.03 -12.20
C TRP A 68 -9.77 -2.24 -12.54
N SER A 69 -9.37 -3.08 -13.50
CA SER A 69 -10.18 -4.21 -13.97
C SER A 69 -10.12 -5.35 -12.97
N GLY A 70 -8.96 -5.57 -12.34
CA GLY A 70 -8.80 -6.46 -11.22
C GLY A 70 -9.70 -6.07 -10.05
N LEU A 71 -9.72 -4.78 -9.67
CA LEU A 71 -10.60 -4.29 -8.61
C LEU A 71 -12.08 -4.37 -8.98
N MET A 72 -12.46 -4.03 -10.21
CA MET A 72 -13.85 -4.15 -10.68
C MET A 72 -14.34 -5.60 -10.66
N ARG A 73 -13.50 -6.57 -11.04
CA ARG A 73 -13.80 -8.01 -10.93
C ARG A 73 -14.01 -8.48 -9.49
N LEU A 74 -13.46 -7.75 -8.51
CA LEU A 74 -13.68 -7.99 -7.09
C LEU A 74 -14.94 -7.26 -6.55
N GLY A 75 -15.71 -6.61 -7.43
CA GLY A 75 -16.92 -5.87 -7.05
C GLY A 75 -16.65 -4.46 -6.55
N VAL A 76 -15.43 -3.94 -6.70
CA VAL A 76 -15.14 -2.53 -6.41
C VAL A 76 -15.81 -1.67 -7.48
N ARG A 77 -16.56 -0.65 -7.05
CA ARG A 77 -17.15 0.32 -7.98
C ARG A 77 -16.07 0.98 -8.84
N GLN A 78 -16.38 1.17 -10.11
CA GLN A 78 -15.47 1.73 -11.11
C GLN A 78 -14.82 3.05 -10.63
N GLU A 79 -15.62 3.96 -10.08
CA GLU A 79 -15.19 5.23 -9.49
C GLU A 79 -14.18 5.06 -8.33
N HIS A 80 -14.38 4.08 -7.46
CA HIS A 80 -13.47 3.80 -6.34
C HIS A 80 -12.20 3.10 -6.83
N ALA A 81 -12.30 2.23 -7.84
CA ALA A 81 -11.18 1.56 -8.47
C ALA A 81 -10.26 2.55 -9.20
N LEU A 82 -10.82 3.46 -10.00
CA LEU A 82 -10.05 4.53 -10.67
C LEU A 82 -9.31 5.39 -9.66
N LYS A 83 -10.01 5.80 -8.58
CA LYS A 83 -9.39 6.57 -7.51
C LYS A 83 -8.25 5.78 -6.87
N ALA A 84 -8.49 4.57 -6.39
CA ALA A 84 -7.47 3.76 -5.73
C ALA A 84 -6.24 3.49 -6.63
N CYS A 85 -6.46 3.15 -7.90
CA CYS A 85 -5.41 2.87 -8.86
C CYS A 85 -4.63 4.11 -9.32
N SER A 86 -5.16 5.32 -9.14
CA SER A 86 -4.41 6.57 -9.37
C SER A 86 -3.40 6.89 -8.26
N TRP A 87 -3.51 6.20 -7.11
CA TRP A 87 -2.58 6.28 -5.98
C TRP A 87 -1.76 4.98 -5.81
N ALA A 88 -1.93 4.02 -6.72
CA ALA A 88 -1.09 2.83 -6.86
C ALA A 88 0.19 3.12 -7.66
#